data_AF-A0AA42Z9E3-F1
#
_entry.id   AF-A0AA42Z9E3-F1
#
_cell.length_a   1.000
_cell.length_b   1.000
_cell.length_c   1.000
_cell.angle_alpha   90.00
_cell.angle_beta   90.00
_cell.angle_gamma   90.00
#
_symmetry.space_group_name_H-M   'P 1'
#
loop_
_entity.id
_entity.type
_entity.pdbx_description
1 polymer ?
#
loop_
_entity_poly.entity_id
_entity_poly.type
_entity_poly.pdbx_seq_one_letter_code
_entity_poly.pdbx_strand_id
1 'polypeptide(L)'
;MNQQPDSYFINQVLQGDYQAYGELVERYKYMVYTLAMKLVKNKEDAEEVAQDAFLKAFRGLNSYKGTAQFSTWIYKITYHAGL
;
A
#
# COMPACT_ATOMS: atom_id res chain seq x y z
N MET A 1 11.07 -4.68 -19.22
CA MET A 1 11.41 -3.51 -18.38
C MET A 1 11.85 -4.05 -17.03
N ASN A 2 13.07 -3.75 -16.59
CA ASN A 2 13.60 -4.26 -15.33
C ASN A 2 12.74 -3.75 -14.17
N GLN A 3 11.86 -4.61 -13.63
CA GLN A 3 11.05 -4.26 -12.47
C GLN A 3 11.96 -4.21 -11.24
N GLN A 4 12.22 -3.01 -10.74
CA GLN A 4 12.95 -2.83 -9.51
C GLN A 4 12.14 -3.44 -8.34
N PRO A 5 12.81 -4.01 -7.32
CA PRO A 5 12.12 -4.56 -6.16
C PRO A 5 11.43 -3.46 -5.35
N ASP A 6 10.45 -3.82 -4.53
CA ASP A 6 9.71 -2.83 -3.72
C ASP A 6 10.65 -2.05 -2.78
N SER A 7 11.70 -2.70 -2.28
CA SER A 7 12.73 -2.06 -1.46
C SER A 7 13.43 -0.88 -2.15
N TYR A 8 13.57 -0.91 -3.48
CA TYR A 8 14.13 0.21 -4.23
C TYR A 8 13.24 1.45 -4.11
N PHE A 9 11.95 1.31 -4.40
CA PHE A 9 10.99 2.41 -4.33
C PHE A 9 10.79 2.89 -2.90
N ILE A 10 10.74 1.97 -1.93
CA ILE A 10 10.65 2.31 -0.51
C ILE A 10 11.83 3.18 -0.11
N ASN A 11 13.06 2.82 -0.49
CA ASN A 11 14.23 3.61 -0.16
C ASN A 11 14.20 4.99 -0.82
N GLN A 12 13.72 5.12 -2.07
CA GLN A 12 13.55 6.43 -2.72
C GLN A 12 12.54 7.30 -1.96
N VAL A 13 11.39 6.74 -1.56
CA VAL A 13 10.39 7.45 -0.75
C VAL A 13 10.95 7.91 0.59
N LEU A 14 11.74 7.07 1.26
CA LEU A 14 12.40 7.41 2.53
C LEU A 14 13.49 8.49 2.36
N GLN A 15 14.06 8.63 1.16
CA GLN A 15 15.01 9.69 0.81
C GLN A 15 14.31 11.00 0.38
N GLY A 16 12.98 11.03 0.36
CA GLY A 16 12.19 12.22 0.03
C GLY A 16 11.65 12.23 -1.41
N ASP A 17 11.94 11.21 -2.22
CA ASP A 17 11.31 11.05 -3.53
C ASP A 17 9.93 10.39 -3.37
N TYR A 18 8.93 11.22 -3.07
CA TYR A 18 7.55 10.75 -2.91
C TYR A 18 6.91 10.27 -4.22
N GLN A 19 7.47 10.61 -5.40
CA GLN A 19 6.95 10.13 -6.67
C GLN A 19 7.18 8.62 -6.82
N ALA A 20 8.27 8.10 -6.25
CA ALA A 20 8.55 6.66 -6.21
C ALA A 20 7.45 5.85 -5.47
N TYR A 21 6.62 6.48 -4.63
CA TYR A 21 5.50 5.80 -3.98
C TYR A 21 4.42 5.37 -4.99
N GLY A 22 4.25 6.11 -6.09
CA GLY A 22 3.29 5.78 -7.15
C GLY A 22 3.51 4.39 -7.75
N GLU A 23 4.77 3.94 -7.83
CA GLU A 23 5.14 2.61 -8.30
C GLU A 23 4.69 1.48 -7.37
N LEU A 24 4.63 1.75 -6.06
CA LEU A 24 4.06 0.82 -5.07
C LEU A 24 2.54 0.83 -5.18
N VAL A 25 1.92 2.00 -5.31
CA VAL A 25 0.46 2.12 -5.49
C VAL A 25 0.00 1.34 -6.71
N GLU A 26 0.64 1.55 -7.86
CA GLU A 26 0.29 0.87 -9.11
C GLU A 26 0.43 -0.66 -9.01
N ARG A 27 1.48 -1.14 -8.32
CA ARG A 27 1.69 -2.57 -8.08
C ARG A 27 0.59 -3.22 -7.24
N TYR A 28 0.10 -2.50 -6.23
CA TYR A 28 -0.74 -3.11 -5.19
C TYR A 28 -2.20 -2.65 -5.23
N LYS A 29 -2.58 -1.68 -6.06
CA LYS A 29 -3.94 -1.11 -6.08
C LYS A 29 -5.02 -2.17 -6.27
N TYR A 30 -4.81 -3.15 -7.15
CA TYR A 30 -5.79 -4.21 -7.39
C TYR A 30 -5.94 -5.15 -6.19
N MET A 31 -4.83 -5.50 -5.52
CA MET A 31 -4.86 -6.36 -4.34
C MET A 31 -5.56 -5.67 -3.17
N VAL A 32 -5.19 -4.40 -2.90
CA VAL A 32 -5.76 -3.58 -1.84
C VAL A 32 -7.26 -3.37 -2.08
N TYR A 33 -7.64 -2.95 -3.29
CA TYR A 33 -9.05 -2.76 -3.64
C TYR A 33 -9.86 -4.05 -3.56
N THR A 34 -9.32 -5.18 -4.04
CA THR A 34 -10.00 -6.49 -3.94
C THR A 34 -10.23 -6.91 -2.50
N LEU A 35 -9.27 -6.65 -1.61
CA LEU A 35 -9.43 -6.92 -0.18
C LEU A 35 -10.47 -5.98 0.43
N ALA A 36 -10.39 -4.68 0.17
CA ALA A 36 -11.36 -3.69 0.65
C ALA A 36 -12.79 -4.07 0.24
N MET A 37 -13.01 -4.40 -1.04
CA MET A 37 -14.30 -4.89 -1.56
C MET A 37 -14.85 -6.10 -0.80
N LYS A 38 -13.99 -7.02 -0.38
CA LYS A 38 -14.41 -8.20 0.40
C LYS A 38 -14.83 -7.86 1.83
N LEU A 39 -14.26 -6.79 2.41
CA LEU A 39 -14.54 -6.36 3.77
C LEU A 39 -15.84 -5.56 3.84
N VAL A 40 -15.97 -4.51 3.03
CA VAL A 40 -17.08 -3.54 3.14
C VAL A 40 -18.25 -3.85 2.19
N LYS A 41 -18.03 -4.65 1.15
CA LYS A 41 -19.07 -5.08 0.17
C LYS A 41 -19.81 -3.92 -0.52
N ASN A 42 -19.22 -2.73 -0.54
CA ASN A 42 -19.69 -1.55 -1.24
C ASN A 42 -18.51 -0.97 -2.04
N LYS A 43 -18.78 -0.54 -3.27
CA LYS A 43 -17.76 0.02 -4.16
C LYS A 43 -17.16 1.32 -3.62
N GLU A 44 -18.00 2.26 -3.21
CA GLU A 44 -17.58 3.59 -2.73
C GLU A 44 -16.76 3.45 -1.43
N ASP A 45 -17.27 2.68 -0.48
CA ASP A 45 -16.56 2.41 0.78
C ASP A 45 -15.23 1.68 0.53
N ALA A 46 -15.17 0.79 -0.47
CA ALA A 46 -13.93 0.08 -0.79
C ALA A 46 -12.88 0.98 -1.42
N GLU A 47 -13.29 1.95 -2.25
CA GLU A 47 -12.40 2.99 -2.76
C GLU A 47 -11.85 3.86 -1.62
N GLU A 48 -12.69 4.23 -0.65
CA GLU A 48 -12.27 4.98 0.53
C GLU A 48 -11.27 4.18 1.40
N VAL A 49 -11.59 2.93 1.73
CA VAL A 49 -10.69 2.03 2.49
C VAL A 49 -9.37 1.82 1.78
N ALA A 50 -9.38 1.64 0.45
CA ALA A 50 -8.17 1.47 -0.32
C ALA A 50 -7.28 2.72 -0.26
N GLN A 51 -7.88 3.91 -0.43
CA GLN A 51 -7.16 5.18 -0.33
C GLN A 51 -6.57 5.39 1.07
N ASP A 52 -7.36 5.19 2.12
CA ASP A 52 -6.90 5.31 3.51
C ASP A 52 -5.77 4.32 3.83
N ALA A 53 -5.86 3.08 3.31
CA ALA A 53 -4.81 2.08 3.48
C ALA A 53 -3.48 2.54 2.85
N PHE A 54 -3.50 3.09 1.64
CA PHE A 54 -2.30 3.66 1.02
C PHE A 54 -1.77 4.88 1.77
N LEU A 55 -2.65 5.79 2.23
CA LEU A 55 -2.22 6.95 3.04
C LEU A 55 -1.56 6.53 4.36
N LYS A 56 -2.14 5.54 5.06
CA LYS A 56 -1.59 4.94 6.28
C LYS A 56 -0.25 4.25 5.99
N ALA A 57 -0.15 3.51 4.90
CA ALA A 57 1.09 2.87 4.47
C ALA A 57 2.18 3.89 4.13
N PHE A 58 1.85 4.99 3.44
CA PHE A 58 2.78 6.07 3.15
C PHE A 58 3.32 6.71 4.44
N ARG A 59 2.42 7.11 5.35
CA ARG A 59 2.79 7.71 6.64
C ARG A 59 3.58 6.74 7.53
N GLY A 60 3.27 5.46 7.47
CA GLY A 60 3.92 4.40 8.24
C GLY A 60 5.22 3.90 7.61
N LEU A 61 5.59 4.33 6.41
CA LEU A 61 6.68 3.72 5.64
C LEU A 61 8.03 3.83 6.35
N ASN A 62 8.26 4.91 7.10
CA ASN A 62 9.48 5.08 7.90
C ASN A 62 9.60 4.04 9.04
N SER A 63 8.49 3.43 9.47
CA SER A 63 8.47 2.36 10.47
C SER A 63 8.55 0.95 9.86
N TYR A 64 8.48 0.84 8.53
CA TYR A 64 8.53 -0.44 7.83
C TYR A 64 9.97 -0.98 7.82
N LYS A 65 10.19 -2.04 8.59
CA LYS A 65 11.53 -2.64 8.81
C LYS A 65 12.00 -3.58 7.69
N GLY A 66 11.19 -3.79 6.65
CA GLY A 66 11.52 -4.73 5.56
C GLY A 66 11.58 -6.21 5.98
N THR A 67 11.14 -6.56 7.19
CA THR A 67 11.17 -7.94 7.72
C THR A 67 10.09 -8.84 7.15
N ALA A 68 9.00 -8.25 6.66
CA ALA A 68 7.96 -8.92 5.89
C ALA A 68 7.90 -8.27 4.50
N GLN A 69 7.36 -8.97 3.50
CA GLN A 69 7.12 -8.35 2.19
C GLN A 69 6.16 -7.16 2.31
N PHE A 70 6.33 -6.15 1.46
CA PHE A 70 5.47 -4.97 1.48
C PHE A 70 4.01 -5.35 1.20
N SER A 71 3.78 -6.31 0.31
CA SER A 71 2.48 -6.93 0.04
C SER A 71 1.78 -7.41 1.32
N THR A 72 2.50 -8.08 2.21
CA THR A 72 1.98 -8.58 3.50
C THR A 72 1.69 -7.44 4.46
N TRP A 73 2.54 -6.41 4.47
CA TRP A 73 2.38 -5.26 5.34
C TRP A 73 1.18 -4.39 4.95
N ILE A 74 1.03 -4.07 3.66
CA ILE A 74 -0.10 -3.28 3.16
C ILE A 74 -1.43 -4.06 3.22
N TYR A 75 -1.38 -5.39 3.07
CA TYR A 75 -2.56 -6.24 3.30
C TYR A 75 -3.09 -6.06 4.73
N LYS A 76 -2.21 -6.09 5.75
CA LYS A 76 -2.62 -5.87 7.15
C LYS A 76 -3.21 -4.50 7.38
N ILE A 77 -2.59 -3.45 6.81
CA ILE A 77 -3.10 -2.08 6.92
C ILE A 77 -4.49 -1.98 6.31
N THR A 78 -4.70 -2.56 5.12
CA THR A 78 -5.99 -2.58 4.42
C THR A 78 -7.05 -3.32 5.25
N TYR A 79 -6.69 -4.48 5.82
CA TYR A 79 -7.59 -5.22 6.70
C TYR A 79 -8.02 -4.40 7.91
N HIS A 80 -7.11 -3.68 8.55
CA HIS A 80 -7.43 -2.79 9.67
C HIS A 80 -8.16 -1.51 9.27
N ALA A 81 -8.04 -1.06 8.01
CA ALA A 81 -8.76 0.11 7.51
C ALA A 81 -10.21 -0.19 7.14
N GLY A 82 -10.52 -1.44 6.77
CA GLY A 82 -11.87 -1.88 6.41
C GLY A 82 -12.67 -2.53 7.54
N LEU A 83 -12.19 -2.47 8.78
CA LEU A 83 -12.88 -2.90 10.01
C LEU A 83 -13.34 -1.67 10.80
#